data_AF-A0A524IVD5-F1
#
_entry.id   AF-A0A524IVD5-F1
#
_cell.length_a   1.000
_cell.length_b   1.000
_cell.length_c   1.000
_cell.angle_alpha   90.00
_cell.angle_beta   90.00
_cell.angle_gamma   90.00
#
_symmetry.space_group_name_H-M   'P 1'
#
loop_
_entity.id
_entity.type
_entity.pdbx_description
1 polymer ?
#
loop_
_entity_poly.entity_id
_entity_poly.type
_entity_poly.pdbx_seq_one_letter_code
_entity_poly.pdbx_strand_id
1 'polypeptide(L)' 'MLEGKLLAVDGEFWVMEDMSGNQHRVHIGEDTTLPQSPKQPGDSIHAVVSQNGHAQLIQ' A
#
# COMPACT_ATOMS: atom_id res chain seq x y z
N MET A 1 3.22 0.72 -10.35
CA MET A 1 1.86 0.47 -9.83
C MET A 1 1.89 -0.91 -9.22
N LEU A 2 1.43 -1.01 -7.97
CA LEU A 2 1.36 -2.22 -7.19
C LEU A 2 -0.11 -2.49 -6.89
N GLU A 3 -0.59 -3.65 -7.31
CA GLU A 3 -1.96 -4.11 -7.08
C GLU A 3 -1.90 -5.36 -6.22
N GLY A 4 -2.69 -5.37 -5.16
CA GLY A 4 -2.62 -6.46 -4.21
C GLY A 4 -3.59 -6.31 -3.04
N LYS A 5 -3.40 -7.16 -2.04
CA LYS A 5 -4.16 -7.10 -0.80
C LYS A 5 -3.34 -6.47 0.31
N LEU A 6 -3.96 -5.65 1.14
CA LEU A 6 -3.34 -5.18 2.37
C LEU A 6 -3.26 -6.36 3.35
N LEU A 7 -2.06 -6.68 3.82
CA LEU A 7 -1.85 -7.73 4.83
C LEU A 7 -1.77 -7.14 6.23
N ALA A 8 -1.10 -6.01 6.38
CA ALA A 8 -0.87 -5.37 7.67
C ALA A 8 -0.57 -3.87 7.51
N VAL A 9 -0.82 -3.13 8.59
CA VAL A 9 -0.50 -1.70 8.72
C VAL A 9 0.37 -1.54 9.96
N ASP A 10 1.64 -1.22 9.75
CA ASP A 10 2.66 -1.05 10.79
C ASP A 10 3.07 0.43 10.86
N GLY A 11 2.20 1.26 11.44
CA GLY A 11 2.40 2.71 11.50
C GLY A 11 2.41 3.32 10.10
N GLU A 12 3.58 3.82 9.68
CA GLU A 12 3.83 4.46 8.37
C GLU A 12 4.15 3.45 7.26
N PHE A 13 4.13 2.15 7.53
CA PHE A 13 4.40 1.13 6.52
C PHE A 13 3.22 0.20 6.32
N TRP A 14 2.79 0.04 5.08
CA TRP A 14 1.76 -0.91 4.70
C TRP A 14 2.40 -2.12 4.04
N VAL A 15 2.04 -3.32 4.51
CA VAL A 15 2.50 -4.57 3.91
C VAL A 15 1.42 -5.04 2.95
N MET A 16 1.76 -5.14 1.67
CA MET A 16 0.87 -5.56 0.61
C MET A 16 1.33 -6.87 0.00
N GLU A 17 0.41 -7.74 -0.38
CA GLU A 17 0.68 -8.95 -1.16
C GLU A 17 0.19 -8.78 -2.59
N ASP A 18 1.10 -8.88 -3.56
CA ASP A 18 0.73 -8.81 -4.97
C ASP A 18 0.03 -10.09 -5.46
N MET A 19 -0.54 -10.03 -6.66
CA MET A 19 -1.24 -11.18 -7.27
C MET A 19 -0.32 -12.38 -7.56
N SER A 20 1.00 -12.22 -7.49
CA SER A 20 2.00 -13.30 -7.62
C SER A 20 2.40 -13.89 -6.27
N GLY A 21 1.86 -13.37 -5.16
CA GLY A 21 2.18 -13.79 -3.79
C GLY A 21 3.44 -13.14 -3.22
N ASN A 22 4.02 -12.13 -3.86
CA ASN A 22 5.15 -11.41 -3.28
C ASN A 22 4.67 -10.34 -2.32
N GLN A 23 5.37 -10.22 -1.20
CA GLN A 23 5.11 -9.19 -0.20
C GLN A 23 5.93 -7.94 -0.49
N HIS A 24 5.26 -6.80 -0.49
CA HIS A 24 5.83 -5.48 -0.71
C HIS A 24 5.55 -4.62 0.51
N ARG A 25 6.61 -4.01 1.03
CA ARG A 25 6.50 -3.03 2.11
C ARG A 25 6.49 -1.63 1.50
N VAL A 26 5.38 -0.95 1.65
CA VAL A 26 5.13 0.37 1.05
C VAL A 26 5.19 1.42 2.15
N HIS A 27 6.01 2.44 1.96
CA HIS A 27 6.08 3.56 2.89
C HIS A 27 4.98 4.57 2.58
N ILE A 28 4.15 4.87 3.59
CA ILE A 28 3.07 5.84 3.57
C ILE A 28 3.54 7.06 4.37
N GLY A 29 3.88 8.13 3.65
CA GLY A 29 4.31 9.40 4.26
C GLY A 29 3.23 10.47 4.19
N GLU A 30 3.55 11.68 4.69
CA GLU A 30 2.64 12.83 4.68
C GLU A 30 2.26 13.30 3.26
N ASP A 31 3.11 13.02 2.27
CA ASP A 31 2.89 13.29 0.85
C ASP A 31 2.14 12.18 0.11
N THR A 32 1.80 11.09 0.80
CA THR A 32 0.97 10.02 0.23
C THR A 32 -0.50 10.43 0.20
N THR A 33 -1.11 10.40 -0.99
CA THR A 33 -2.56 10.57 -1.10
C THR A 33 -3.27 9.28 -0.69
N LEU A 34 -3.95 9.31 0.47
CA LEU A 34 -4.70 8.19 1.03
C LEU A 34 -6.16 8.16 0.53
N PRO A 35 -6.80 6.97 0.53
CA PRO A 35 -8.21 6.85 0.19
C PRO A 35 -9.10 7.51 1.24
N GLN A 36 -10.29 7.96 0.83
CA GLN A 36 -11.26 8.57 1.74
C GLN A 36 -11.79 7.61 2.81
N SER A 37 -11.84 6.32 2.49
CA SER A 37 -12.27 5.28 3.41
C SER A 37 -11.05 4.62 4.07
N PRO A 38 -11.09 4.36 5.38
CA PRO A 38 -10.03 3.62 6.05
C PRO A 38 -9.93 2.22 5.45
N LYS A 39 -8.70 1.81 5.12
CA LYS A 39 -8.39 0.46 4.60
C LYS A 39 -8.06 -0.48 5.75
N GLN A 40 -8.43 -1.74 5.60
CA GLN A 40 -8.19 -2.79 6.58
C GLN A 40 -7.41 -3.95 5.96
N PRO A 41 -6.64 -4.71 6.76
CA PRO A 41 -6.09 -5.99 6.31
C PRO A 41 -7.15 -6.88 5.67
N GLY A 42 -6.87 -7.37 4.47
CA GLY A 42 -7.77 -8.14 3.61
C GLY A 42 -8.36 -7.35 2.45
N ASP A 43 -8.35 -6.02 2.51
CA ASP A 43 -8.84 -5.17 1.42
C ASP A 43 -7.92 -5.22 0.20
N SER A 44 -8.53 -5.19 -0.98
CA SER A 44 -7.78 -4.92 -2.21
C SER A 44 -7.37 -3.45 -2.28
N ILE A 45 -6.11 -3.22 -2.59
CA ILE A 45 -5.47 -1.91 -2.68
C ILE A 45 -4.79 -1.76 -4.03
N HIS A 46 -4.95 -0.59 -4.63
CA HIS A 46 -4.10 -0.13 -5.73
C HIS A 46 -3.19 0.98 -5.23
N ALA A 47 -1.88 0.73 -5.27
CA ALA A 47 -0.85 1.66 -4.83
C ALA A 47 0.02 2.13 -6.00
N VAL A 48 0.20 3.43 -6.13
CA VAL A 48 1.22 4.01 -7.02
C VAL A 48 2.47 4.24 -6.19
N VAL A 49 3.43 3.32 -6.32
CA VAL A 49 4.69 3.34 -5.57
C VAL A 49 5.84 3.76 -6.49
N SER A 50 6.69 4.68 -6.04
CA SER A 50 7.92 5.06 -6.75
C SER A 50 9.05 4.04 -6.53
N GLN A 51 10.13 4.14 -7.31
CA GLN A 51 11.26 3.18 -7.24
C GLN A 51 11.93 3.07 -5.86
N ASN A 52 11.78 4.07 -4.99
CA ASN A 52 12.28 4.06 -3.61
C ASN A 52 11.32 3.38 -2.61
N GLY A 53 10.19 2.81 -3.05
CA GLY A 53 9.22 2.15 -2.17
C GLY A 53 8.24 3.09 -1.46
N HIS A 54 8.24 4.37 -1.80
CA HIS A 54 7.31 5.36 -1.25
C HIS A 54 6.01 5.43 -2.07
N ALA A 55 4.86 5.45 -1.39
CA ALA A 55 3.56 5.56 -2.04
C ALA A 55 3.22 7.02 -2.34
N GLN A 56 2.87 7.29 -3.59
CA GLN A 56 2.33 8.58 -3.99
C GLN A 56 0.80 8.60 -3.88
N LEU A 57 0.15 7.47 -4.13
CA LEU A 57 -1.30 7.34 -4.13
C LEU A 57 -1.72 5.93 -3.71
N ILE A 58 -2.76 5.84 -2.88
CA ILE A 58 -3.41 4.61 -2.45
C ILE A 58 -4.92 4.72 -2.75
N GLN A 59 -5.51 3.67 -3.35
CA GLN A 59 -6.93 3.58 -3.70
C GLN A 59 -7.59 2.30 -3.22
#